data_AF-A0A3M0XMF1-F1
#
_entry.id   AF-A0A3M0XMF1-F1
#
_cell.length_a   1.000
_cell.length_b   1.000
_cell.length_c   1.000
_cell.angle_alpha   90.00
_cell.angle_beta   90.00
_cell.angle_gamma   90.00
#
_symmetry.space_group_name_H-M   'P 1'
#
loop_
_entity.id
_entity.type
_entity.pdbx_description
1 polymer ?
#
loop_
_entity_poly.entity_id
_entity_poly.type
_entity_poly.pdbx_seq_one_letter_code
_entity_poly.pdbx_strand_id
1 'polypeptide(L)'
;GKEQPHLIPIGERAEAIRRAFEERQINSQQALQELSALVRDLQDAQEQRRESKLSPEAFAVAWWLRVQKGLRSEAAQAIATVVEPAFQQFPHWVVSSRQEGELRKRLYRVLIDHGIHDVVAWTDEMLTLLRRARP
;
A
#
# COMPACT_ATOMS: atom_id res chain seq x y z
N GLY A 1 -15.57 2.33 -12.49
CA GLY A 1 -14.53 1.57 -13.22
C GLY A 1 -13.59 1.00 -12.20
N LYS A 2 -13.16 -0.27 -12.33
CA LYS A 2 -12.40 -0.98 -11.28
C LYS A 2 -11.17 -0.17 -10.88
N GLU A 3 -11.21 0.45 -9.71
CA GLU A 3 -10.08 1.21 -9.18
C GLU A 3 -8.89 0.26 -9.08
N GLN A 4 -7.75 0.66 -9.64
CA GLN A 4 -6.53 -0.11 -9.52
C GLN A 4 -5.98 0.10 -8.11
N PRO A 5 -6.00 -0.90 -7.20
CA PRO A 5 -5.83 -0.63 -5.76
C PRO A 5 -4.48 0.00 -5.40
N HIS A 6 -3.45 -0.22 -6.23
CA HIS A 6 -2.12 0.36 -6.06
C HIS A 6 -2.02 1.85 -6.40
N LEU A 7 -3.03 2.45 -7.04
CA LEU A 7 -3.07 3.89 -7.29
C LEU A 7 -3.60 4.68 -6.09
N ILE A 8 -4.34 4.04 -5.18
CA ILE A 8 -4.88 4.69 -3.97
C ILE A 8 -3.76 5.24 -3.08
N PRO A 9 -2.71 4.46 -2.73
CA PRO A 9 -1.60 4.99 -1.93
C PRO A 9 -0.91 6.19 -2.58
N ILE A 10 -0.83 6.22 -3.92
CA ILE A 10 -0.21 7.32 -4.67
C ILE A 10 -1.07 8.58 -4.56
N GLY A 11 -2.39 8.46 -4.78
CA GLY A 11 -3.31 9.58 -4.61
C GLY A 11 -3.32 10.16 -3.20
N GLU A 12 -3.33 9.30 -2.18
CA GLU A 12 -3.26 9.72 -0.77
C GLU A 12 -1.95 10.46 -0.45
N ARG A 13 -0.82 10.03 -1.04
CA ARG A 13 0.46 10.73 -0.87
C ARG A 13 0.46 12.09 -1.55
N ALA A 14 -0.13 12.20 -2.75
CA ALA A 14 -0.26 13.48 -3.46
C ALA A 14 -1.08 14.49 -2.63
N GLU A 15 -2.18 14.05 -2.04
CA GLU A 15 -3.03 14.86 -1.18
C GLU A 15 -2.30 15.27 0.11
N ALA A 16 -1.51 14.39 0.72
CA ALA A 16 -0.69 14.72 1.87
C ALA A 16 0.34 15.83 1.56
N ILE A 17 1.00 15.76 0.40
CA ILE A 17 1.94 16.79 -0.05
C ILE A 17 1.22 18.13 -0.25
N ARG A 18 0.04 18.11 -0.90
CA ARG A 18 -0.78 19.31 -1.11
C ARG A 18 -1.13 19.99 0.22
N ARG A 19 -1.61 19.21 1.21
CA ARG A 19 -1.96 19.73 2.54
C ARG A 19 -0.75 20.30 3.28
N ALA A 20 0.38 19.59 3.28
CA ALA A 20 1.61 20.06 3.92
C ALA A 20 2.07 21.40 3.32
N PHE A 21 1.91 21.59 2.00
CA PHE A 21 2.22 22.87 1.35
C PHE A 21 1.23 23.98 1.76
N GLU A 22 -0.07 23.70 1.75
CA GLU A 22 -1.10 24.67 2.16
C GLU A 22 -0.97 25.10 3.63
N GLU A 23 -0.62 24.15 4.50
CA GLU A 23 -0.34 24.38 5.92
C GLU A 23 1.05 24.99 6.16
N ARG A 24 1.80 25.31 5.09
CA ARG A 24 3.15 25.90 5.12
C ARG A 24 4.19 25.07 5.88
N GLN A 25 3.98 23.76 5.98
CA GLN A 25 4.94 22.82 6.55
C GLN A 25 6.11 22.54 5.59
N ILE A 26 5.86 22.64 4.29
CA ILE A 26 6.87 22.54 3.23
C ILE A 26 6.77 23.74 2.29
N ASN A 27 7.88 24.08 1.64
CA ASN A 27 7.91 25.14 0.65
C ASN A 27 7.62 24.64 -0.78
N SER A 28 7.47 25.57 -1.73
CA SER A 28 7.13 25.25 -3.12
C SER A 28 8.15 24.33 -3.80
N GLN A 29 9.44 24.49 -3.52
CA GLN A 29 10.48 23.66 -4.12
C GLN A 29 10.43 22.22 -3.59
N GLN A 30 10.22 22.06 -2.28
CA GLN A 30 10.04 20.75 -1.65
C GLN A 30 8.78 20.05 -2.18
N ALA A 31 7.65 20.77 -2.23
CA ALA A 31 6.40 20.22 -2.77
C ALA A 31 6.57 19.75 -4.23
N LEU A 32 7.24 20.54 -5.07
CA LEU A 32 7.51 20.17 -6.47
C LEU A 32 8.41 18.93 -6.56
N GLN A 33 9.46 18.84 -5.74
CA GLN A 33 10.36 17.68 -5.69
C GLN A 33 9.62 16.40 -5.30
N GLU A 34 8.79 16.46 -4.25
CA GLU A 34 8.02 15.30 -3.79
C GLU A 34 6.97 14.87 -4.82
N LEU A 35 6.24 15.82 -5.43
CA LEU A 35 5.28 15.51 -6.50
C LEU A 35 5.99 14.90 -7.72
N SER A 36 7.18 15.40 -8.08
CA SER A 36 7.95 14.86 -9.21
C SER A 36 8.48 13.46 -8.93
N ALA A 37 8.84 13.15 -7.68
CA ALA A 37 9.16 11.78 -7.27
C ALA A 37 7.93 10.88 -7.38
N LEU A 38 6.77 11.36 -6.91
CA LEU A 38 5.52 10.60 -6.95
C LEU A 38 5.03 10.30 -8.37
N VAL A 39 5.23 11.22 -9.32
CA VAL A 39 4.92 10.97 -10.75
C VAL A 39 5.79 9.85 -11.32
N ARG A 40 7.07 9.79 -10.95
CA ARG A 40 7.97 8.68 -11.35
C ARG A 40 7.53 7.37 -10.73
N ASP A 41 7.18 7.37 -9.45
CA ASP A 41 6.61 6.21 -8.76
C ASP A 41 5.32 5.72 -9.46
N LEU A 42 4.47 6.62 -9.95
CA LEU A 42 3.27 6.25 -10.69
C LEU A 42 3.58 5.59 -12.04
N GLN A 43 4.56 6.10 -12.77
CA GLN A 43 5.01 5.50 -14.04
C GLN A 43 5.57 4.09 -13.80
N ASP A 44 6.46 3.96 -12.81
CA ASP A 44 7.00 2.67 -12.36
C ASP A 44 5.87 1.70 -11.97
N ALA A 45 4.86 2.16 -11.23
CA ALA A 45 3.74 1.32 -10.79
C ALA A 45 2.94 0.78 -11.96
N GLN A 46 2.68 1.62 -12.97
CA GLN A 46 1.92 1.21 -14.14
C GLN A 46 2.69 0.20 -15.00
N GLU A 47 4.00 0.40 -15.16
CA GLU A 47 4.87 -0.54 -15.88
C GLU A 47 4.98 -1.87 -15.14
N GLN A 48 5.36 -1.82 -13.86
CA GLN A 48 5.49 -3.02 -13.02
C GLN A 48 4.17 -3.78 -12.90
N ARG A 49 3.01 -3.11 -12.89
CA ARG A 49 1.72 -3.79 -12.82
C ARG A 49 1.49 -4.71 -14.02
N ARG A 50 1.97 -4.33 -15.21
CA ARG A 50 1.83 -5.12 -16.44
C ARG A 50 2.68 -6.38 -16.41
N GLU A 51 3.84 -6.31 -15.76
CA GLU A 51 4.80 -7.41 -15.67
C GLU A 51 4.63 -8.28 -14.43
N SER A 52 3.99 -7.74 -13.38
CA SER A 52 3.85 -8.40 -12.09
C SER A 52 2.87 -9.57 -12.16
N LYS A 53 3.28 -10.69 -11.56
CA LYS A 53 2.43 -11.87 -11.33
C LYS A 53 1.58 -11.77 -10.06
N LEU A 54 1.76 -10.71 -9.27
CA LEU A 54 1.03 -10.51 -8.03
C LEU A 54 -0.45 -10.21 -8.29
N SER A 55 -1.29 -10.77 -7.44
CA SER A 55 -2.69 -10.38 -7.27
C SER A 55 -2.82 -8.85 -7.09
N PRO A 56 -3.95 -8.25 -7.49
CA PRO A 56 -4.20 -6.82 -7.30
C PRO A 56 -3.96 -6.34 -5.86
N GLU A 57 -4.38 -7.14 -4.88
CA GLU A 57 -4.22 -6.87 -3.45
C GLU A 57 -2.75 -6.89 -3.04
N ALA A 58 -2.02 -7.97 -3.35
CA ALA A 58 -0.61 -8.09 -2.99
C ALA A 58 0.24 -6.98 -3.64
N PHE A 59 -0.04 -6.66 -4.90
CA PHE A 59 0.62 -5.56 -5.58
C PHE A 59 0.34 -4.20 -4.92
N ALA A 60 -0.90 -3.96 -4.51
CA ALA A 60 -1.25 -2.73 -3.79
C ALA A 60 -0.58 -2.65 -2.41
N VAL A 61 -0.38 -3.78 -1.73
CA VAL A 61 0.42 -3.85 -0.49
C VAL A 61 1.86 -3.42 -0.77
N ALA A 62 2.50 -3.92 -1.83
CA ALA A 62 3.86 -3.51 -2.20
C ALA A 62 3.97 -1.99 -2.39
N TRP A 63 3.03 -1.41 -3.14
CA TRP A 63 3.02 0.02 -3.43
C TRP A 63 2.68 0.88 -2.23
N TRP A 64 1.78 0.43 -1.37
CA TRP A 64 1.50 1.10 -0.11
C TRP A 64 2.74 1.11 0.81
N LEU A 65 3.44 -0.02 0.94
CA LEU A 65 4.68 -0.10 1.72
C LEU A 65 5.77 0.84 1.17
N ARG A 66 5.93 0.93 -0.15
CA ARG A 66 6.89 1.83 -0.80
C ARG A 66 6.52 3.30 -0.60
N VAL A 67 5.30 3.69 -0.99
CA VAL A 67 4.90 5.09 -1.11
C VAL A 67 4.48 5.71 0.22
N GLN A 68 3.78 4.96 1.08
CA GLN A 68 3.27 5.46 2.35
C GLN A 68 4.21 5.17 3.52
N LYS A 69 4.90 4.03 3.51
CA LYS A 69 5.81 3.64 4.60
C LYS A 69 7.30 3.83 4.27
N GLY A 70 7.64 4.21 3.03
CA GLY A 70 9.02 4.49 2.63
C GLY A 70 9.91 3.26 2.57
N LEU A 71 9.34 2.05 2.45
CA LEU A 71 10.12 0.83 2.33
C LEU A 71 10.85 0.77 0.98
N ARG A 72 12.06 0.19 1.00
CA ARG A 72 12.79 -0.14 -0.23
C ARG A 72 11.98 -1.13 -1.07
N SER A 73 12.11 -1.01 -2.39
CA SER A 73 11.30 -1.79 -3.35
C SER A 73 11.44 -3.29 -3.14
N GLU A 74 12.63 -3.80 -2.82
CA GLU A 74 12.86 -5.24 -2.62
C GLU A 74 12.17 -5.75 -1.36
N ALA A 75 12.21 -4.95 -0.27
CA ALA A 75 11.56 -5.31 0.99
C ALA A 75 10.03 -5.28 0.86
N ALA A 76 9.49 -4.26 0.19
CA ALA A 76 8.06 -4.16 -0.08
C ALA A 76 7.55 -5.34 -0.95
N GLN A 77 8.32 -5.71 -1.98
CA GLN A 77 8.00 -6.84 -2.86
C GLN A 77 8.07 -8.18 -2.13
N ALA A 78 9.06 -8.37 -1.26
CA ALA A 78 9.20 -9.57 -0.43
C ALA A 78 7.97 -9.76 0.47
N ILE A 79 7.57 -8.71 1.20
CA ILE A 79 6.38 -8.74 2.05
C ILE A 79 5.13 -9.04 1.21
N ALA A 80 4.93 -8.32 0.10
CA ALA A 80 3.78 -8.50 -0.80
C ALA A 80 3.64 -9.94 -1.30
N THR A 81 4.76 -10.56 -1.67
CA THR A 81 4.79 -11.95 -2.16
C THR A 81 4.40 -12.94 -1.05
N VAL A 82 4.84 -12.69 0.19
CA VAL A 82 4.52 -13.56 1.33
C VAL A 82 3.07 -13.41 1.78
N VAL A 83 2.46 -12.22 1.66
CA VAL A 83 1.06 -12.00 2.05
C VAL A 83 0.05 -12.42 0.98
N GLU A 84 0.47 -12.55 -0.28
CA GLU A 84 -0.42 -12.93 -1.40
C GLU A 84 -1.28 -14.18 -1.12
N PRO A 85 -0.73 -15.31 -0.64
CA PRO A 85 -1.53 -16.50 -0.37
C PRO A 85 -2.60 -16.27 0.71
N ALA A 86 -2.38 -15.33 1.65
CA ALA A 86 -3.36 -15.00 2.67
C ALA A 86 -4.61 -14.35 2.06
N PHE A 87 -4.44 -13.44 1.10
CA PHE A 87 -5.57 -12.82 0.40
C PHE A 87 -6.34 -13.82 -0.46
N GLN A 88 -5.66 -14.79 -1.07
CA GLN A 88 -6.30 -15.87 -1.82
C GLN A 88 -7.08 -16.83 -0.92
N GLN A 89 -6.56 -17.13 0.26
CA GLN A 89 -7.22 -18.01 1.23
C GLN A 89 -8.45 -17.36 1.90
N PHE A 90 -8.46 -16.04 1.99
CA PHE A 90 -9.54 -15.28 2.66
C PHE A 90 -10.23 -14.30 1.71
N PRO A 91 -10.85 -14.76 0.60
CA PRO A 91 -11.36 -13.87 -0.45
C PRO A 91 -12.51 -12.94 0.00
N HIS A 92 -13.19 -13.30 1.10
CA HIS A 92 -14.35 -12.58 1.65
C HIS A 92 -14.03 -11.82 2.95
N TRP A 93 -12.75 -11.53 3.21
CA TRP A 93 -12.31 -10.80 4.40
C TRP A 93 -13.03 -9.47 4.61
N VAL A 94 -13.46 -8.79 3.54
CA VAL A 94 -14.19 -7.51 3.62
C VAL A 94 -15.52 -7.63 4.36
N VAL A 95 -16.25 -8.74 4.19
CA VAL A 95 -17.61 -8.94 4.72
C VAL A 95 -17.67 -9.95 5.86
N SER A 96 -16.58 -10.69 6.10
CA SER A 96 -16.51 -11.73 7.13
C SER A 96 -15.48 -11.37 8.19
N SER A 97 -15.96 -10.97 9.38
CA SER A 97 -15.10 -10.66 10.52
C SER A 97 -14.19 -11.82 10.92
N ARG A 98 -14.65 -13.07 10.71
CA ARG A 98 -13.81 -14.27 10.91
C ARG A 98 -12.64 -14.30 9.93
N GLN A 99 -12.89 -14.10 8.64
CA GLN A 99 -11.82 -14.08 7.63
C GLN A 99 -10.87 -12.88 7.83
N GLU A 100 -11.40 -11.71 8.18
CA GLU A 100 -10.57 -10.54 8.51
C GLU A 100 -9.65 -10.82 9.69
N GLY A 101 -10.16 -11.45 10.76
CA GLY A 101 -9.37 -11.83 11.92
C GLY A 101 -8.22 -12.79 11.57
N GLU A 102 -8.47 -13.79 10.73
CA GLU A 102 -7.43 -14.72 10.29
C GLU A 102 -6.41 -14.05 9.34
N LEU A 103 -6.86 -13.17 8.46
CA LEU A 103 -5.99 -12.38 7.60
C LEU A 103 -5.07 -11.48 8.43
N ARG A 104 -5.61 -10.76 9.42
CA ARG A 104 -4.84 -9.90 10.33
C ARG A 104 -3.73 -10.67 11.05
N LYS A 105 -4.01 -11.86 11.59
CA LYS A 105 -3.00 -12.71 12.25
C LYS A 105 -1.83 -13.02 11.31
N ARG A 106 -2.11 -13.33 10.05
CA ARG A 106 -1.07 -13.59 9.04
C ARG A 106 -0.28 -12.35 8.71
N LEU A 107 -0.96 -11.22 8.49
CA LEU A 107 -0.31 -9.94 8.20
C LEU A 107 0.61 -9.52 9.36
N TYR A 108 0.14 -9.61 10.61
CA TYR A 108 0.97 -9.37 11.79
C TYR A 108 2.21 -10.24 11.79
N ARG A 109 2.06 -11.55 11.55
CA ARG A 109 3.21 -12.45 11.53
C ARG A 109 4.24 -12.04 10.47
N VAL A 110 3.80 -11.77 9.25
CA VAL A 110 4.70 -11.37 8.15
C VAL A 110 5.40 -10.06 8.46
N LEU A 111 4.68 -9.06 8.99
CA LEU A 111 5.27 -7.77 9.34
C LEU A 111 6.31 -7.91 10.46
N ILE A 112 6.02 -8.69 11.52
CA ILE A 112 6.97 -8.99 12.60
C ILE A 112 8.22 -9.67 12.04
N ASP A 113 8.05 -10.68 11.17
CA ASP A 113 9.16 -11.42 10.57
C ASP A 113 10.06 -10.52 9.69
N HIS A 114 9.56 -9.37 9.24
CA HIS A 114 10.31 -8.35 8.50
C HIS A 114 10.79 -7.17 9.38
N GLY A 115 10.72 -7.29 10.71
CA GLY A 115 11.23 -6.29 11.65
C GLY A 115 10.35 -5.06 11.82
N ILE A 116 9.07 -5.13 11.42
CA ILE A 116 8.13 -4.02 11.58
C ILE A 116 7.48 -4.13 12.95
N HIS A 117 7.56 -3.07 13.74
CA HIS A 117 7.03 -3.05 15.12
C HIS A 117 5.58 -2.55 15.20
N ASP A 118 5.19 -1.57 14.38
CA ASP A 118 3.84 -0.98 14.37
C ASP A 118 2.82 -1.81 13.58
N VAL A 119 2.83 -3.13 13.80
CA VAL A 119 2.08 -4.09 12.97
C VAL A 119 0.57 -3.88 13.00
N VAL A 120 0.03 -3.42 14.13
CA VAL A 120 -1.40 -3.14 14.28
C VAL A 120 -1.81 -1.98 13.37
N ALA A 121 -1.15 -0.83 13.52
CA ALA A 121 -1.43 0.37 12.73
C ALA A 121 -1.24 0.09 11.23
N TRP A 122 -0.15 -0.58 10.85
CA TRP A 122 0.12 -0.86 9.45
C TRP A 122 -0.90 -1.79 8.82
N THR A 123 -1.34 -2.82 9.55
CA THR A 123 -2.37 -3.73 9.07
C THR A 123 -3.72 -3.02 8.96
N ASP A 124 -4.08 -2.17 9.92
CA ASP A 124 -5.33 -1.40 9.89
C ASP A 124 -5.38 -0.44 8.70
N GLU A 125 -4.33 0.34 8.48
CA GLU A 125 -4.22 1.24 7.34
C GLU A 125 -4.28 0.46 6.02
N MET A 126 -3.51 -0.62 5.89
CA MET A 126 -3.47 -1.47 4.70
C MET A 126 -4.83 -2.08 4.37
N LEU A 127 -5.51 -2.70 5.35
CA LEU A 127 -6.82 -3.29 5.13
C LEU A 127 -7.88 -2.23 4.86
N THR A 128 -7.78 -1.05 5.47
CA THR A 128 -8.68 0.08 5.18
C THR A 128 -8.53 0.54 3.74
N LEU A 129 -7.30 0.68 3.25
CA LEU A 129 -7.01 1.03 1.86
C LEU A 129 -7.59 0.00 0.89
N LEU A 130 -7.29 -1.28 1.11
CA LEU A 130 -7.75 -2.36 0.24
C LEU A 130 -9.29 -2.50 0.24
N ARG A 131 -9.95 -2.18 1.36
CA ARG A 131 -11.40 -2.19 1.47
C ARG A 131 -12.04 -1.13 0.59
N ARG A 132 -11.44 0.06 0.51
CA ARG A 132 -11.91 1.16 -0.36
C ARG A 132 -11.78 0.83 -1.84
N ALA A 133 -10.76 0.04 -2.21
CA ALA A 133 -10.49 -0.34 -3.58
C ALA A 133 -11.47 -1.37 -4.17
N ARG A 134 -12.27 -2.05 -3.32
CA ARG A 134 -13.29 -3.00 -3.77
C ARG A 134 -14.66 -2.30 -3.82
N PRO A 135 -15.38 -2.35 -4.97
CA PRO A 135 -16.73 -1.81 -5.10
C PRO A 135 -17.76 -2.60 -4.29
#